data_AF-A0A0V1MC43-F1
#
_entry.id   AF-A0A0V1MC43-F1
#
_cell.length_a   1.000
_cell.length_b   1.000
_cell.length_c   1.000
_cell.angle_alpha   90.00
_cell.angle_beta   90.00
_cell.angle_gamma   90.00
#
_symmetry.space_group_name_H-M   'P 1'
#
loop_
_entity.id
_entity.type
_entity.pdbx_description
1 polymer ?
#
loop_
_entity_poly.entity_id
_entity_poly.type
_entity_poly.pdbx_seq_one_letter_code
_entity_poly.pdbx_strand_id
1 'polypeptide(L)' 'MDVSWLNAGSNAVDQSTTYDVQNNNLRVHFSRHDIKLFVGALVKMGIILMPRYRMYWSTDFRVDSIANQLTLNRFMETMR' A
#
# COMPACT_ATOMS: atom_id res chain seq x y z
N MET A 1 -12.51 4.39 -48.94
CA MET A 1 -13.02 5.08 -47.74
C MET A 1 -12.49 4.31 -46.55
N ASP A 2 -11.51 4.89 -45.87
CA ASP A 2 -10.81 4.25 -44.75
C ASP A 2 -11.63 4.45 -43.45
N VAL A 3 -11.98 3.35 -42.79
CA VAL A 3 -12.81 3.29 -41.56
C VAL A 3 -11.96 3.37 -40.28
N SER A 4 -10.75 3.90 -40.38
CA SER A 4 -9.78 4.08 -39.29
C SER A 4 -10.31 4.89 -38.09
N TRP A 5 -11.35 5.70 -38.26
CA TRP A 5 -11.98 6.48 -37.17
C TRP A 5 -12.87 5.66 -36.23
N LEU A 6 -13.35 4.49 -36.64
CA LEU A 6 -14.19 3.62 -35.78
C LEU A 6 -13.37 2.90 -34.71
N ASN A 7 -12.05 2.77 -34.89
CA ASN A 7 -11.17 2.12 -33.92
C ASN A 7 -10.57 3.09 -32.88
N ALA A 8 -10.70 4.41 -33.09
CA ALA A 8 -10.16 5.41 -32.19
C ALA A 8 -11.03 5.64 -30.94
N GLY A 9 -12.35 5.46 -31.05
CA GLY A 9 -13.30 5.63 -29.95
C GLY A 9 -13.29 4.49 -28.92
N SER A 10 -13.01 3.27 -29.37
CA SER A 10 -13.01 2.07 -28.52
C SER A 10 -11.82 2.06 -27.54
N ASN A 11 -10.65 2.50 -28.00
CA ASN A 11 -9.42 2.47 -27.21
C ASN A 11 -9.45 3.45 -26.02
N ALA A 12 -10.16 4.58 -26.16
CA ALA A 12 -10.23 5.60 -25.12
C ALA A 12 -11.15 5.17 -23.96
N VAL A 13 -12.24 4.46 -24.28
CA VAL A 13 -13.20 3.97 -23.28
C VAL A 13 -12.62 2.79 -22.49
N ASP A 14 -11.91 1.88 -23.16
CA ASP A 14 -11.28 0.72 -22.50
C ASP A 14 -10.10 1.10 -21.61
N GLN A 15 -9.37 2.15 -21.97
CA GLN A 15 -8.32 2.71 -21.11
C GLN A 15 -8.93 3.34 -19.85
N SER A 16 -10.01 4.13 -19.98
CA SER A 16 -10.65 4.79 -18.83
C SER A 16 -11.21 3.79 -17.81
N THR A 17 -11.85 2.71 -18.27
CA THR A 17 -12.35 1.65 -17.37
C THR A 17 -11.21 0.83 -16.75
N THR A 18 -10.10 0.66 -17.46
CA THR A 18 -8.92 -0.03 -16.91
C THR A 18 -8.23 0.78 -15.80
N TYR A 19 -8.16 2.11 -15.92
CA TYR A 19 -7.62 2.97 -14.85
C TYR A 19 -8.51 2.96 -13.60
N ASP A 20 -9.85 2.97 -13.75
CA ASP A 20 -10.78 2.90 -12.62
C ASP A 20 -10.77 1.52 -11.92
N VAL A 21 -10.64 0.43 -12.69
CA VAL A 21 -10.55 -0.94 -12.16
C VAL A 21 -9.20 -1.20 -11.48
N GLN A 22 -8.10 -0.62 -11.96
CA GLN A 22 -6.80 -0.71 -11.27
C GLN A 22 -6.76 0.13 -10.00
N ASN A 23 -7.36 1.33 -10.01
CA ASN A 23 -7.39 2.21 -8.84
C ASN A 23 -8.22 1.61 -7.69
N ASN A 24 -9.31 0.89 -8.00
CA ASN A 24 -10.11 0.21 -6.96
C ASN A 24 -9.42 -1.02 -6.34
N ASN A 25 -8.53 -1.70 -7.07
CA ASN A 25 -7.74 -2.82 -6.51
C ASN A 25 -6.57 -2.34 -5.64
N LEU A 26 -6.10 -1.10 -5.82
CA LEU A 26 -5.05 -0.47 -5.02
C LEU A 26 -5.59 0.33 -3.82
N ARG A 27 -6.91 0.39 -3.62
CA ARG A 27 -7.48 0.85 -2.36
C ARG A 27 -7.24 -0.25 -1.34
N VAL A 28 -6.03 -0.29 -0.79
CA VAL A 28 -5.72 -1.00 0.44
C VAL A 28 -6.80 -0.61 1.42
N HIS A 29 -7.73 -1.52 1.65
CA HIS A 29 -8.93 -1.25 2.43
C HIS A 29 -8.48 -1.24 3.89
N PHE A 30 -7.95 -0.10 4.34
CA PHE A 30 -7.50 0.09 5.71
C PHE A 30 -8.73 0.07 6.62
N SER A 31 -8.87 -0.99 7.39
CA SER A 31 -9.85 -1.02 8.46
C SER A 31 -9.42 -0.07 9.57
N ARG A 32 -10.38 0.39 10.40
CA ARG A 32 -10.05 1.09 11.65
C ARG A 32 -9.06 0.31 12.52
N HIS A 33 -9.11 -1.02 12.44
CA HIS A 33 -8.16 -1.89 13.11
C HIS A 33 -6.74 -1.70 12.59
N ASP A 34 -6.54 -1.68 11.27
CA ASP A 34 -5.23 -1.50 10.64
C ASP A 34 -4.63 -0.13 10.97
N ILE A 35 -5.46 0.92 10.99
CA ILE A 35 -5.03 2.27 11.39
C ILE A 35 -4.53 2.26 12.85
N LYS A 36 -5.26 1.58 13.75
CA LYS A 36 -4.87 1.48 15.16
C LYS A 36 -3.53 0.75 15.33
N LEU A 37 -3.32 -0.33 14.58
CA LEU A 37 -2.05 -1.07 14.58
C LEU A 37 -0.92 -0.23 14.00
N PHE A 38 -1.17 0.49 12.91
CA PHE A 38 -0.19 1.37 12.27
C PHE A 38 0.24 2.52 13.19
N VAL A 39 -0.71 3.22 13.79
CA VAL A 39 -0.41 4.29 14.77
C VAL A 39 0.32 3.73 15.99
N GLY A 40 -0.09 2.56 16.48
CA GLY A 40 0.61 1.86 17.57
C GLY A 40 2.06 1.52 17.23
N ALA A 41 2.31 1.09 16.00
CA ALA A 41 3.65 0.83 15.49
C ALA A 41 4.48 2.13 15.43
N LEU A 42 3.93 3.23 14.89
CA LEU A 42 4.63 4.51 14.81
C LEU A 42 5.02 5.06 16.19
N VAL A 43 4.12 4.98 17.18
CA VAL A 43 4.43 5.41 18.56
C VAL A 43 5.59 4.60 19.14
N LYS A 44 5.61 3.28 18.93
CA LYS A 44 6.70 2.40 19.38
C LYS A 44 8.02 2.70 18.67
N MET A 45 7.99 3.02 17.37
CA MET A 45 9.16 3.44 16.61
C MET A 45 9.71 4.80 17.06
N GLY A 46 8.85 5.69 17.56
CA GLY A 46 9.28 6.95 18.18
C GLY A 46 10.03 6.76 19.50
N ILE A 47 9.80 5.64 20.19
CA ILE A 47 10.49 5.29 21.44
C ILE A 47 11.79 4.54 21.12
N ILE A 48 11.72 3.52 20.24
CA ILE A 48 12.88 2.71 19.84
C ILE A 48 13.41 3.25 18.53
N LEU A 49 14.20 4.32 18.57
CA LEU A 49 14.71 4.95 17.36
C LEU A 49 15.70 4.02 16.62
N MET A 50 15.31 3.57 15.43
CA MET A 50 16.18 2.83 14.52
C MET A 50 16.48 3.64 13.26
N PRO A 51 17.71 3.55 12.70
CA PRO A 51 18.09 4.31 11.51
C PRO A 51 17.34 3.87 10.24
N ARG A 52 16.71 2.69 10.26
CA ARG A 52 15.97 2.14 9.11
C ARG A 52 14.69 1.44 9.58
N TYR A 53 13.55 1.79 9.00
CA TYR A 53 12.25 1.15 9.31
C TYR A 53 12.26 -0.37 9.12
N ARG A 54 13.05 -0.91 8.19
CA ARG A 54 13.14 -2.36 7.96
C ARG A 54 13.73 -3.12 9.15
N MET A 55 14.50 -2.46 10.03
CA MET A 55 15.12 -3.14 11.17
C MET A 55 14.12 -3.65 12.19
N TYR A 56 12.96 -3.00 12.37
CA TYR A 56 11.92 -3.49 13.29
C TYR A 56 11.36 -4.87 12.90
N TRP A 57 11.55 -5.28 11.63
CA TRP A 57 11.18 -6.58 11.08
C TRP A 57 12.36 -7.49 10.76
N SER A 58 13.59 -7.04 11.01
CA SER A 58 14.81 -7.83 10.79
C SER A 58 14.96 -8.85 11.90
N THR A 59 15.51 -10.04 11.61
CA THR A 59 15.72 -11.10 12.61
C THR A 59 16.56 -10.66 13.81
N ASP A 60 17.57 -9.81 13.59
CA ASP A 60 18.50 -9.38 14.66
C ASP A 60 17.91 -8.33 15.61
N PHE A 61 16.94 -7.54 15.15
CA PHE A 61 16.35 -6.43 15.90
C PHE A 61 14.82 -6.45 15.86
N ARG A 62 14.25 -7.65 15.70
CA ARG A 62 12.82 -7.82 15.53
C ARG A 62 12.11 -7.33 16.77
N VAL A 63 11.21 -6.36 16.60
CA VAL A 63 10.33 -5.93 17.67
C VAL A 63 9.03 -6.70 17.50
N ASP A 64 8.85 -7.80 18.23
CA ASP A 64 7.68 -8.68 18.08
C ASP A 64 6.35 -7.93 18.22
N SER A 65 6.29 -6.90 19.07
CA SER A 65 5.09 -6.09 19.23
C SER A 65 4.71 -5.28 17.99
N ILE A 66 5.65 -5.02 17.09
CA ILE A 66 5.41 -4.36 15.79
C ILE A 66 5.28 -5.45 14.70
N ALA A 67 6.23 -6.37 14.64
CA ALA A 67 6.33 -7.36 13.58
C ALA A 67 5.18 -8.38 13.56
N ASN A 68 4.58 -8.70 14.72
CA ASN A 68 3.43 -9.61 14.79
C ASN A 68 2.10 -8.91 14.51
N GLN A 69 2.07 -7.57 14.61
CA GLN A 69 0.85 -6.78 14.43
C GLN A 69 0.71 -6.26 13.00
N LEU A 70 1.82 -5.89 12.36
CA LEU A 70 1.81 -5.30 11.04
C LEU A 70 3.00 -5.86 10.26
N THR A 71 2.79 -6.33 9.03
CA THR A 71 3.90 -6.80 8.18
C THR A 71 4.64 -5.62 7.56
N LEU A 72 5.93 -5.77 7.28
CA LEU A 72 6.74 -4.73 6.65
C LEU A 72 6.13 -4.26 5.32
N ASN A 73 5.63 -5.20 4.50
CA ASN A 73 5.04 -4.87 3.20
C ASN A 73 3.80 -3.98 3.39
N ARG A 74 2.90 -4.34 4.32
CA ARG A 74 1.73 -3.53 4.67
C ARG A 74 2.14 -2.15 5.19
N PHE A 75 3.16 -2.07 6.05
CA PHE A 75 3.66 -0.81 6.57
C PHE A 75 4.17 0.11 5.45
N MET A 76 4.99 -0.43 4.53
CA MET A 76 5.54 0.34 3.40
C MET A 76 4.45 0.75 2.41
N GLU A 77 3.44 -0.09 2.20
CA GLU A 77 2.27 0.22 1.38
C GLU A 77 1.40 1.32 2.01
N THR A 78 1.36 1.41 3.35
CA THR A 78 0.68 2.49 4.07
C THR A 78 1.43 3.83 3.98
N MET A 79 2.75 3.79 3.88
CA MET A 79 3.60 5.00 3.80
C MET A 79 3.76 5.54 2.37
N ARG A 80 3.33 4.79 1.35
CA ARG A 80 3.45 5.18 -0.06
C ARG A 80 2.36 6.18 -0.45
#